data_AF-A0A535BT17-F1
#
_entry.id   AF-A0A535BT17-F1
#
_cell.length_a   1.000
_cell.length_b   1.000
_cell.length_c   1.000
_cell.angle_alpha   90.00
_cell.angle_beta   90.00
_cell.angle_gamma   90.00
#
_symmetry.space_group_name_H-M   'P 1'
#
loop_
_entity.id
_entity.type
_entity.pdbx_description
1 polymer ?
#
loop_
_entity_poly.entity_id
_entity_poly.type
_entity_poly.pdbx_seq_one_letter_code
_entity_poly.pdbx_strand_id
1 'polypeptide(L)'
;MPVSSCLLWRTNVALALALSLVCACSSPTHHFVSPSPLVTLTQVSQDPYTNKTSQHKTEVEPDTFAFGDTVVAAFKAGRFFKGGASNIGWATSINGGRTWAHGFLPGTTVFAGGPYEQVSDPSVAYDARRNVWMISYLAHKTSLSPGSLTDVLRPPVPSTATVTPSLTRDVVSTWF
;
A
#
# COMPACT_ATOMS: atom_id res chain seq x y z
N MET A 1 -78.18 18.75 -43.24
CA MET A 1 -77.68 17.42 -42.85
C MET A 1 -76.17 17.54 -42.63
N PRO A 2 -75.64 17.44 -41.39
CA PRO A 2 -74.26 17.79 -41.07
C PRO A 2 -73.35 16.56 -41.25
N VAL A 3 -72.54 16.51 -42.32
CA VAL A 3 -71.63 15.38 -42.58
C VAL A 3 -70.18 15.71 -42.14
N SER A 4 -69.87 16.96 -41.82
CA SER A 4 -68.48 17.41 -41.61
C SER A 4 -67.89 17.09 -40.23
N SER A 5 -68.69 16.80 -39.21
CA SER A 5 -68.21 16.61 -37.82
C SER A 5 -67.59 15.22 -37.56
N CYS A 6 -68.09 14.18 -38.24
CA CYS A 6 -67.57 12.81 -38.09
C CYS A 6 -66.19 12.61 -38.72
N LEU A 7 -65.86 13.36 -39.78
CA LEU A 7 -64.58 13.21 -40.49
C LEU A 7 -63.42 13.88 -39.73
N LEU A 8 -63.69 14.99 -39.05
CA LEU A 8 -62.72 15.69 -38.19
C LEU A 8 -62.41 14.92 -36.90
N TRP A 9 -63.37 14.19 -36.33
CA TRP A 9 -63.10 13.29 -35.20
C TRP A 9 -62.12 12.19 -35.60
N ARG A 10 -62.38 11.51 -36.72
CA ARG A 10 -61.58 10.34 -37.16
C ARG A 10 -60.14 10.69 -37.50
N THR A 11 -59.90 11.89 -38.04
CA THR A 11 -58.55 12.39 -38.35
C THR A 11 -57.76 12.75 -37.09
N ASN A 12 -58.41 13.34 -36.08
CA ASN A 12 -57.77 13.66 -34.79
C ASN A 12 -57.38 12.41 -33.98
N VAL A 13 -58.18 11.34 -34.05
CA VAL A 13 -57.85 10.06 -33.38
C VAL A 13 -56.68 9.35 -34.07
N ALA A 14 -56.64 9.38 -35.40
CA ALA A 14 -55.53 8.80 -36.17
C ALA A 14 -54.20 9.54 -35.92
N LEU A 15 -54.24 10.88 -35.81
CA LEU A 15 -53.06 11.68 -35.50
C LEU A 15 -52.57 11.45 -34.06
N ALA A 16 -53.49 11.30 -33.10
CA ALA A 16 -53.15 11.00 -31.71
C ALA A 16 -52.54 9.60 -31.51
N LEU A 17 -52.98 8.60 -32.28
CA LEU A 17 -52.39 7.25 -32.31
C LEU A 17 -51.03 7.20 -33.02
N ALA A 18 -50.83 8.02 -34.06
CA ALA A 18 -49.53 8.12 -34.73
C ALA A 18 -48.49 8.80 -33.83
N LEU A 19 -48.88 9.82 -33.06
CA LEU A 19 -47.98 10.53 -32.14
C LEU A 19 -47.56 9.68 -30.93
N SER A 20 -48.46 8.81 -30.42
CA SER A 20 -48.14 7.90 -29.31
C SER A 20 -47.22 6.75 -29.72
N LEU A 21 -47.25 6.31 -30.98
CA LEU A 21 -46.37 5.26 -31.49
C LEU A 21 -44.92 5.74 -31.67
N VAL A 22 -44.71 7.03 -32.00
CA VAL A 22 -43.36 7.61 -32.17
C VAL A 22 -42.64 7.80 -30.82
N CYS A 23 -43.37 8.04 -29.72
CA CYS A 23 -42.77 8.13 -28.39
C CYS A 23 -42.31 6.77 -27.82
N ALA A 24 -42.73 5.64 -28.38
CA ALA A 24 -42.42 4.30 -27.86
C ALA A 24 -41.07 3.72 -28.35
N CYS A 25 -40.37 4.37 -29.27
CA CYS A 25 -39.09 3.88 -29.83
C CYS A 25 -37.84 4.45 -29.13
N SER A 26 -37.99 5.20 -28.04
CA SER A 26 -36.86 5.69 -27.26
C SER A 26 -36.39 4.59 -26.29
N SER A 27 -35.72 3.56 -26.81
CA SER A 27 -35.07 2.57 -25.94
C SER A 27 -34.04 3.27 -25.07
N PRO A 28 -33.95 2.95 -23.77
CA PRO A 28 -32.93 3.53 -22.90
C PRO A 28 -31.56 3.17 -23.46
N THR A 29 -30.71 4.17 -23.67
CA THR A 29 -29.27 3.96 -23.85
C THR A 29 -28.76 3.22 -22.62
N HIS A 30 -28.52 1.91 -22.75
CA HIS A 30 -27.82 1.14 -21.74
C HIS A 30 -26.39 1.67 -21.69
N HIS A 31 -26.10 2.54 -20.72
CA HIS A 31 -24.73 2.88 -20.38
C HIS A 31 -24.08 1.62 -19.82
N PHE A 32 -23.24 0.97 -20.63
CA PHE A 32 -22.31 -0.03 -20.12
C PHE A 32 -21.25 0.69 -19.29
N VAL A 33 -21.56 0.95 -18.03
CA VAL A 33 -20.54 1.16 -17.02
C VAL A 33 -19.90 -0.21 -16.82
N SER A 34 -18.72 -0.44 -17.39
CA SER A 34 -17.92 -1.58 -16.97
C SER A 34 -17.58 -1.34 -15.50
N PRO A 35 -18.10 -2.12 -14.54
CA PRO A 35 -17.64 -1.97 -13.17
C PRO A 35 -16.14 -2.25 -13.19
N SER A 36 -15.34 -1.28 -12.77
CA SER A 36 -13.96 -1.58 -12.41
C SER A 36 -14.02 -2.75 -11.42
N PRO A 37 -13.22 -3.81 -11.61
CA PRO A 37 -13.22 -4.91 -10.66
C PRO A 37 -13.02 -4.33 -9.27
N LEU A 38 -13.83 -4.78 -8.30
CA LEU A 38 -13.67 -4.37 -6.91
C LEU A 38 -12.27 -4.81 -6.46
N VAL A 39 -11.33 -3.87 -6.44
CA VAL A 39 -9.99 -4.11 -5.91
C VAL A 39 -10.12 -4.07 -4.40
N THR A 40 -10.11 -5.26 -3.78
CA THR A 40 -10.02 -5.36 -2.33
C THR A 40 -8.63 -4.89 -1.91
N LEU A 41 -8.57 -3.77 -1.18
CA LEU A 41 -7.31 -3.30 -0.59
C LEU A 41 -6.96 -4.18 0.59
N THR A 42 -5.77 -4.79 0.54
CA THR A 42 -5.19 -5.48 1.69
C THR A 42 -4.32 -4.50 2.46
N GLN A 43 -4.67 -4.25 3.72
CA GLN A 43 -3.80 -3.51 4.61
C GLN A 43 -2.61 -4.39 4.99
N VAL A 44 -1.39 -3.95 4.67
CA VAL A 44 -0.16 -4.72 4.91
C VAL A 44 0.62 -4.24 6.14
N SER A 45 0.32 -3.04 6.65
CA SER A 45 0.91 -2.49 7.88
C SER A 45 0.05 -1.34 8.44
N GLN A 46 0.37 -0.94 9.68
CA GLN A 46 -0.13 0.29 10.28
C GLN A 46 0.88 0.84 11.29
N ASP A 47 1.23 2.11 11.13
CA ASP A 47 2.06 2.86 12.08
C ASP A 47 1.43 2.88 13.51
N PRO A 48 2.13 2.32 14.52
CA PRO A 48 1.68 2.31 15.90
C PRO A 48 2.23 3.48 16.73
N TYR A 49 3.12 4.30 16.18
CA TYR A 49 3.89 5.29 16.95
C TYR A 49 3.05 6.52 17.30
N THR A 50 3.05 6.87 18.59
CA THR A 50 2.27 7.97 19.18
C THR A 50 3.13 9.06 19.84
N ASN A 51 4.44 9.07 19.60
CA ASN A 51 5.34 10.07 20.17
C ASN A 51 5.11 11.48 19.58
N LYS A 52 5.01 12.49 20.45
CA LYS A 52 4.65 13.88 20.07
C LYS A 52 5.58 14.54 19.05
N THR A 53 6.77 13.98 18.85
CA THR A 53 7.81 14.52 17.97
C THR A 53 7.71 14.02 16.53
N SER A 54 6.85 13.03 16.26
CA SER A 54 6.56 12.53 14.92
C SER A 54 5.08 12.64 14.56
N GLN A 55 4.80 12.53 13.27
CA GLN A 55 3.45 12.36 12.75
C GLN A 55 2.99 10.93 13.04
N HIS A 56 1.71 10.78 13.40
CA HIS A 56 1.08 9.48 13.66
C HIS A 56 0.41 8.95 12.41
N LYS A 57 0.18 7.63 12.37
CA LYS A 57 -0.55 6.96 11.28
C LYS A 57 0.07 7.26 9.91
N THR A 58 1.39 7.37 9.90
CA THR A 58 2.16 7.79 8.72
C THR A 58 3.20 6.74 8.41
N GLU A 59 3.10 6.14 7.22
CA GLU A 59 4.11 5.26 6.63
C GLU A 59 4.57 5.88 5.30
N VAL A 60 5.87 6.11 5.15
CA VAL A 60 6.42 6.87 4.00
C VAL A 60 7.73 6.26 3.50
N GLU A 61 8.09 6.67 2.27
CA GLU A 61 9.34 6.28 1.59
C GLU A 61 9.58 4.77 1.61
N PRO A 62 8.65 3.98 1.04
CA PRO A 62 8.82 2.55 0.95
C PRO A 62 9.87 2.17 -0.09
N ASP A 63 10.56 1.06 0.16
CA ASP A 63 11.26 0.28 -0.85
C ASP A 63 10.70 -1.14 -0.87
N THR A 64 10.70 -1.77 -2.05
CA THR A 64 10.17 -3.11 -2.27
C THR A 64 11.05 -3.90 -3.22
N PHE A 65 11.25 -5.18 -2.92
CA PHE A 65 11.93 -6.11 -3.82
C PHE A 65 11.19 -7.46 -3.86
N ALA A 66 11.18 -8.10 -5.02
CA ALA A 66 10.51 -9.38 -5.23
C ALA A 66 11.46 -10.38 -5.90
N PHE A 67 11.43 -11.62 -5.42
CA PHE A 67 12.14 -12.75 -6.02
C PHE A 67 11.31 -14.02 -5.87
N GLY A 68 10.92 -14.61 -7.00
CA GLY A 68 9.90 -15.67 -7.02
C GLY A 68 8.56 -15.15 -6.48
N ASP A 69 7.89 -15.96 -5.64
CA ASP A 69 6.64 -15.58 -4.97
C ASP A 69 6.83 -14.75 -3.69
N THR A 70 8.09 -14.46 -3.34
CA THR A 70 8.41 -13.66 -2.15
C THR A 70 8.54 -12.19 -2.50
N VAL A 71 7.79 -11.35 -1.78
CA VAL A 71 7.85 -9.89 -1.84
C VAL A 71 8.19 -9.37 -0.47
N VAL A 72 9.20 -8.52 -0.36
CA VAL A 72 9.57 -7.84 0.88
C VAL A 72 9.49 -6.34 0.66
N ALA A 73 8.85 -5.66 1.60
CA ALA A 73 8.73 -4.22 1.68
C ALA A 73 9.38 -3.73 2.98
N ALA A 74 9.99 -2.55 2.93
CA ALA A 74 10.41 -1.79 4.09
C ALA A 74 9.99 -0.33 3.94
N PHE A 75 9.66 0.34 5.05
CA PHE A 75 9.12 1.71 5.02
C PHE A 75 9.37 2.42 6.35
N LYS A 76 9.36 3.75 6.32
CA LYS A 76 9.47 4.58 7.53
C LYS A 76 8.13 4.69 8.24
N ALA A 77 8.08 4.51 9.55
CA ALA A 77 6.87 4.73 10.37
C ALA A 77 7.12 5.71 11.51
N GLY A 78 6.12 6.57 11.80
CA GLY A 78 6.28 7.68 12.73
C GLY A 78 7.22 8.75 12.17
N ARG A 79 6.86 9.36 11.03
CA ARG A 79 7.70 10.35 10.34
C ARG A 79 7.89 11.62 11.17
N PHE A 80 9.13 11.99 11.46
CA PHE A 80 9.46 13.26 12.10
C PHE A 80 9.34 14.43 11.11
N PHE A 81 8.94 15.60 11.61
CA PHE A 81 8.83 16.83 10.82
C PHE A 81 10.18 17.29 10.23
N LYS A 82 11.29 16.95 10.89
CA LYS A 82 12.64 17.32 10.47
C LYS A 82 13.33 16.27 9.57
N GLY A 83 12.60 15.25 9.11
CA GLY A 83 13.16 14.08 8.44
C GLY A 83 13.44 12.94 9.44
N GLY A 84 13.64 11.71 8.96
CA GLY A 84 13.76 10.53 9.81
C GLY A 84 12.42 9.99 10.34
N ALA A 85 12.46 8.88 11.08
CA ALA A 85 11.29 8.14 11.53
C ALA A 85 11.53 7.44 12.87
N SER A 86 10.42 7.15 13.57
CA SER A 86 10.46 6.41 14.84
C SER A 86 10.93 4.97 14.63
N ASN A 87 10.64 4.36 13.48
CA ASN A 87 11.22 3.06 13.13
C ASN A 87 11.16 2.79 11.61
N ILE A 88 11.81 1.70 11.21
CA ILE A 88 11.59 1.01 9.93
C ILE A 88 10.58 -0.12 10.17
N GLY A 89 9.46 -0.06 9.45
CA GLY A 89 8.51 -1.15 9.30
C GLY A 89 8.92 -2.09 8.18
N TRP A 90 8.48 -3.34 8.26
CA TRP A 90 8.63 -4.34 7.21
C TRP A 90 7.30 -5.04 6.95
N ALA A 91 7.09 -5.46 5.71
CA ALA A 91 6.00 -6.34 5.32
C ALA A 91 6.53 -7.39 4.33
N THR A 92 6.12 -8.64 4.49
CA THR A 92 6.59 -9.77 3.68
C THR A 92 5.42 -10.65 3.26
N SER A 93 5.36 -10.94 1.97
CA SER A 93 4.51 -11.97 1.40
C SER A 93 5.38 -13.08 0.82
N ILE A 94 4.96 -14.33 0.99
CA ILE A 94 5.63 -15.51 0.41
C ILE A 94 4.76 -16.23 -0.63
N ASN A 95 3.64 -15.62 -1.01
CA ASN A 95 2.63 -16.22 -1.88
C ASN A 95 2.11 -15.22 -2.92
N GLY A 96 3.00 -14.42 -3.48
CA GLY A 96 2.68 -13.48 -4.55
C GLY A 96 1.78 -12.32 -4.10
N GLY A 97 1.89 -11.89 -2.84
CA GLY A 97 1.12 -10.76 -2.31
C GLY A 97 -0.28 -11.08 -1.79
N ARG A 98 -0.67 -12.38 -1.71
CA ARG A 98 -2.01 -12.78 -1.26
C ARG A 98 -2.21 -12.61 0.24
N THR A 99 -1.18 -12.92 1.04
CA THR A 99 -1.16 -12.69 2.49
C THR A 99 0.17 -12.07 2.90
N TRP A 100 0.13 -11.27 3.97
CA TRP A 100 1.27 -10.50 4.44
C TRP A 100 1.52 -10.74 5.93
N ALA A 101 2.77 -11.02 6.27
CA ALA A 101 3.28 -10.82 7.63
C ALA A 101 3.93 -9.43 7.69
N HIS A 102 3.90 -8.77 8.83
CA HIS A 102 4.48 -7.45 8.98
C HIS A 102 4.93 -7.18 10.40
N GLY A 103 5.72 -6.12 10.58
CA GLY A 103 6.19 -5.69 11.88
C GLY A 103 7.11 -4.48 11.78
N PHE A 104 7.82 -4.21 12.88
CA PHE A 104 8.77 -3.13 12.98
C PHE A 104 10.11 -3.67 13.50
N LEU A 105 11.22 -3.11 13.01
CA LEU A 105 12.56 -3.59 13.37
C LEU A 105 12.84 -3.30 14.86
N PRO A 106 13.20 -4.30 15.68
CA PRO A 106 13.52 -4.06 17.08
C PRO A 106 14.93 -3.47 17.25
N GLY A 107 15.16 -2.76 18.34
CA GLY A 107 16.50 -2.29 18.72
C GLY A 107 17.10 -1.24 17.79
N THR A 108 16.27 -0.54 17.01
CA THR A 108 16.70 0.53 16.10
C THR A 108 16.80 1.86 16.84
N THR A 109 15.66 2.51 17.11
CA THR A 109 15.60 3.79 17.79
C THR A 109 15.22 3.65 19.26
N VAL A 110 15.29 4.74 20.01
CA VAL A 110 14.75 4.84 21.38
C VAL A 110 13.26 4.47 21.48
N PHE A 111 12.50 4.58 20.38
CA PHE A 111 11.08 4.17 20.32
C PHE A 111 10.89 2.67 20.07
N ALA A 112 11.97 1.97 19.74
CA ALA A 112 12.01 0.55 19.45
C ALA A 112 13.03 -0.21 20.34
N GLY A 113 13.47 0.41 21.44
CA GLY A 113 14.42 -0.19 22.40
C GLY A 113 15.89 -0.15 21.95
N GLY A 114 16.22 0.66 20.95
CA GLY A 114 17.57 0.86 20.41
C GLY A 114 18.23 2.18 20.79
N PRO A 115 19.49 2.38 20.38
CA PRO A 115 20.31 3.54 20.77
C PRO A 115 20.16 4.75 19.84
N TYR A 116 19.52 4.61 18.69
CA TYR A 116 19.41 5.70 17.71
C TYR A 116 18.25 6.62 18.02
N GLU A 117 18.35 7.89 17.63
CA GLU A 117 17.24 8.82 17.83
C GLU A 117 16.16 8.62 16.77
N GLN A 118 16.60 8.40 15.54
CA GLN A 118 15.76 8.31 14.35
C GLN A 118 16.43 7.38 13.35
N VAL A 119 15.62 6.85 12.44
CA VAL A 119 16.09 6.07 11.29
C VAL A 119 15.49 6.59 10.00
N SER A 120 16.14 6.35 8.86
CA SER A 120 15.63 6.76 7.56
C SER A 120 15.99 5.81 6.42
N ASP A 121 15.36 6.07 5.28
CA ASP A 121 15.74 5.64 3.94
C ASP A 121 15.98 4.12 3.84
N PRO A 122 14.94 3.31 4.14
CA PRO A 122 15.08 1.88 4.07
C PRO A 122 15.25 1.42 2.62
N SER A 123 16.06 0.38 2.41
CA SER A 123 16.14 -0.35 1.14
C SER A 123 16.16 -1.85 1.36
N VAL A 124 15.52 -2.58 0.45
CA VAL A 124 15.34 -4.04 0.46
C VAL A 124 16.15 -4.68 -0.67
N ALA A 125 16.90 -5.72 -0.34
CA ALA A 125 17.62 -6.53 -1.32
C ALA A 125 17.55 -8.03 -0.99
N TYR A 126 17.84 -8.86 -2.00
CA TYR A 126 17.94 -10.31 -1.86
C TYR A 126 19.27 -10.84 -2.44
N ASP A 127 20.07 -11.50 -1.60
CA ASP A 127 21.24 -12.26 -2.02
C ASP A 127 20.82 -13.69 -2.37
N ALA A 128 20.62 -13.94 -3.67
CA ALA A 128 20.24 -15.26 -4.19
C ALA A 128 21.31 -16.34 -3.95
N ARG A 129 22.59 -15.98 -3.84
CA ARG A 129 23.68 -16.95 -3.59
C ARG A 129 23.63 -17.50 -2.18
N ARG A 130 23.24 -16.67 -1.21
CA ARG A 130 23.15 -17.04 0.22
C ARG A 130 21.72 -17.31 0.68
N ASN A 131 20.73 -17.07 -0.18
CA ASN A 131 19.31 -17.14 0.14
C ASN A 131 18.94 -16.25 1.35
N VAL A 132 19.33 -14.97 1.28
CA VAL A 132 19.14 -14.00 2.38
C VAL A 132 18.43 -12.75 1.86
N TRP A 133 17.37 -12.35 2.56
CA TRP A 133 16.76 -11.01 2.44
C TRP A 133 17.43 -10.03 3.40
N MET A 134 17.59 -8.80 2.96
CA MET A 134 18.25 -7.73 3.71
C MET A 134 17.40 -6.47 3.66
N ILE A 135 17.21 -5.85 4.82
CA ILE A 135 16.74 -4.47 4.93
C ILE A 135 17.90 -3.64 5.45
N SER A 136 18.33 -2.65 4.67
CA SER A 136 19.31 -1.63 5.08
C SER A 136 18.59 -0.32 5.36
N TYR A 137 19.12 0.50 6.26
CA TYR A 137 18.57 1.81 6.59
C TYR A 137 19.66 2.72 7.18
N LEU A 138 19.42 4.03 7.22
CA LEU A 138 20.29 5.02 7.83
C LEU A 138 19.88 5.29 9.29
N ALA A 139 20.85 5.29 10.20
CA ALA A 139 20.61 5.57 11.62
C ALA A 139 21.20 6.92 12.06
N HIS A 140 20.40 7.72 12.77
CA HIS A 140 20.79 9.05 13.23
C HIS A 140 21.12 9.08 14.74
N LYS A 141 22.22 9.75 15.10
CA LYS A 141 22.65 9.98 16.49
C LYS A 141 23.22 11.41 16.64
N THR A 142 22.92 12.09 17.75
CA THR A 142 23.41 13.47 18.02
C THR A 142 24.81 13.55 18.62
N SER A 143 25.43 12.44 19.03
CA SER A 143 26.85 12.47 19.46
C SER A 143 27.76 12.32 18.25
N LEU A 144 28.74 13.23 18.12
CA LEU A 144 29.77 13.25 17.07
C LEU A 144 30.61 11.97 17.07
N SER A 145 30.07 10.89 16.51
CA SER A 145 30.84 9.85 15.84
C SER A 145 30.69 10.11 14.34
N PRO A 146 31.78 10.12 13.56
CA PRO A 146 31.67 10.22 12.11
C PRO A 146 30.83 9.03 11.59
N GLY A 147 29.72 9.31 10.91
CA GLY A 147 28.94 8.30 10.18
C GLY A 147 27.48 8.21 10.61
N SER A 148 26.58 8.50 9.66
CA SER A 148 25.27 7.85 9.63
C SER A 148 25.54 6.35 9.51
N LEU A 149 25.14 5.56 10.51
CA LEU A 149 25.43 4.13 10.52
C LEU A 149 24.39 3.41 9.67
N THR A 150 24.85 2.65 8.68
CA THR A 150 24.05 1.65 7.97
C THR A 150 23.95 0.40 8.84
N ASP A 151 22.74 -0.01 9.19
CA ASP A 151 22.48 -1.27 9.89
C ASP A 151 21.63 -2.17 8.98
N VAL A 152 21.95 -3.47 8.97
CA VAL A 152 21.27 -4.45 8.13
C VAL A 152 20.58 -5.47 9.02
N LEU A 153 19.26 -5.59 8.85
CA LEU A 153 18.47 -6.60 9.53
C LEU A 153 17.89 -7.58 8.52
N ARG A 154 17.99 -8.86 8.83
CA ARG A 154 17.29 -9.92 8.07
C ARG A 154 15.84 -9.96 8.53
N PRO A 155 14.85 -9.67 7.66
CA PRO A 155 13.46 -9.80 8.05
C PRO A 155 13.13 -11.27 8.34
N PRO A 156 12.19 -11.56 9.27
CA PRO A 156 11.63 -12.90 9.45
C PRO A 156 11.04 -13.41 8.13
N VAL A 157 11.65 -14.43 7.52
CA VAL A 157 11.02 -15.17 6.43
C VAL A 157 10.31 -16.37 7.06
N PRO A 158 8.98 -16.53 6.91
CA PRO A 158 8.31 -17.74 7.35
C PRO A 158 8.90 -18.94 6.59
N SER A 159 9.69 -19.76 7.28
CA SER A 159 10.16 -21.03 6.73
C SER A 159 9.18 -22.14 7.12
N THR A 160 8.98 -23.13 6.25
CA THR A 160 8.26 -24.37 6.59
C THR A 160 8.97 -25.20 7.66
N ALA A 161 10.18 -24.81 8.08
CA ALA A 161 10.90 -25.40 9.19
C ALA A 161 10.70 -24.57 10.48
N THR A 162 10.53 -25.26 11.61
CA THR A 162 10.50 -24.68 12.95
C THR A 162 11.89 -24.11 13.30
N VAL A 163 12.21 -22.92 12.77
CA VAL A 163 13.33 -22.10 13.21
C VAL A 163 12.73 -20.80 13.68
N THR A 164 12.87 -20.50 14.97
CA THR A 164 12.49 -19.21 15.53
C THR A 164 13.17 -18.10 14.72
N PRO A 165 12.42 -17.17 14.09
CA PRO A 165 13.04 -16.10 13.34
C PRO A 165 13.84 -15.22 14.31
N SER A 166 15.17 -15.29 14.20
CA SER A 166 16.08 -14.44 14.96
C SER A 166 16.58 -13.34 14.04
N LEU A 167 16.28 -12.09 14.40
CA LEU A 167 16.89 -10.92 13.77
C LEU A 167 18.35 -10.85 14.25
N THR A 168 19.29 -11.24 13.39
CA THR A 168 20.72 -11.01 13.64
C THR A 168 21.07 -9.62 13.14
N ARG A 169 21.61 -8.79 14.04
CA ARG A 169 21.99 -7.40 13.78
C ARG A 169 23.45 -7.35 13.36
N ASP A 170 23.69 -7.00 12.10
CA ASP A 170 25.03 -6.77 11.57
C ASP A 170 25.18 -5.26 11.30
N VAL A 171 25.92 -4.57 12.18
CA VAL A 171 26.31 -3.17 11.94
C VAL A 171 27.37 -3.17 10.85
N VAL A 172 26.98 -2.88 9.62
CA VAL A 172 27.93 -2.69 8.52
C VAL A 172 28.43 -1.25 8.61
N SER A 173 29.48 -1.02 9.41
CA SER A 173 30.23 0.24 9.32
C SER A 173 30.99 0.24 7.99
N THR A 174 30.86 1.34 7.23
CA THR A 174 31.54 1.67 5.97
C THR A 174 30.96 1.01 4.72
N TRP A 175 30.17 1.78 3.95
CA TRP A 175 30.23 1.90 2.48
C TRP A 175 29.52 3.20 2.05
N PHE A 176 30.35 4.22 1.78
CA PHE A 176 30.28 5.40 0.89
C PHE A 176 31.04 6.56 1.52
#